data_AF-A0A2K8Z1E6-F1
#
_entry.id   AF-A0A2K8Z1E6-F1
#
_cell.length_a   1.000
_cell.length_b   1.000
_cell.length_c   1.000
_cell.angle_alpha   90.00
_cell.angle_beta   90.00
_cell.angle_gamma   90.00
#
_symmetry.space_group_name_H-M   'P 1'
#
loop_
_entity.id
_entity.type
_entity.pdbx_description
1 polymer ?
#
loop_
_entity_poly.entity_id
_entity_poly.type
_entity_poly.pdbx_seq_one_letter_code
_entity_poly.pdbx_strand_id
1 'polypeptide(L)' 'MNVQYLSDAQGRHTAIVIPIEDWNSITAKHQDLKTLEALKRKPSDFFGTLSHEEGEKMQEHVTQSRNEWDRGI' A
#
# COMPACT_ATOMS: atom_id res chain seq x y z
N MET A 1 6.44 25.76 -6.13
CA MET A 1 7.66 24.96 -6.30
C MET A 1 8.31 25.34 -7.62
N ASN A 2 9.51 25.91 -7.57
CA ASN A 2 10.32 26.21 -8.76
C ASN A 2 11.43 25.15 -8.81
N VAL A 3 11.31 24.18 -9.71
CA VAL A 3 12.26 23.07 -9.84
C VAL A 3 13.25 23.35 -10.95
N GLN A 4 14.54 23.08 -10.71
CA GLN A 4 15.57 23.18 -11.74
C GLN A 4 16.01 21.78 -12.15
N TYR A 5 16.13 21.55 -13.45
CA TYR A 5 16.57 20.27 -13.99
C TYR A 5 18.05 20.38 -14.38
N LEU A 6 18.86 19.48 -13.85
CA LEU A 6 20.23 19.28 -14.31
C LEU A 6 20.19 18.24 -15.43
N SER A 7 20.69 18.64 -16.60
CA SER A 7 20.75 17.76 -17.78
C SER A 7 22.19 17.33 -18.04
N ASP A 8 22.38 16.08 -18.46
CA ASP A 8 23.69 15.59 -18.90
C ASP A 8 24.12 16.24 -20.23
N ALA A 9 25.34 15.94 -20.68
CA ALA A 9 25.86 16.45 -21.96
C ALA A 9 25.03 16.00 -23.19
N GLN A 10 24.11 15.06 -23.03
CA GLN A 10 23.19 14.56 -24.06
C GLN A 10 21.78 15.15 -23.93
N GLY A 11 21.57 16.10 -23.01
CA GLY A 11 20.29 16.77 -22.78
C GLY A 11 19.29 15.94 -21.97
N ARG A 12 19.69 14.82 -21.37
CA ARG A 12 18.80 13.99 -20.53
C ARG A 12 18.80 14.52 -19.10
N HIS A 13 17.61 14.77 -18.57
CA HIS A 13 17.43 15.19 -17.19
C HIS A 13 17.93 14.10 -16.23
N THR A 14 19.01 14.41 -15.49
CA THR A 14 19.71 13.46 -14.62
C THR A 14 19.46 13.74 -13.14
N ALA A 15 19.19 15.00 -12.78
CA ALA A 15 18.84 15.37 -11.41
C ALA A 15 17.87 16.55 -11.38
N ILE A 16 17.12 16.66 -10.28
CA ILE A 16 16.20 17.77 -10.02
C ILE A 16 16.69 18.47 -8.75
N VAL A 17 16.90 19.77 -8.83
CA VAL A 17 17.25 20.62 -7.69
C VAL A 17 15.99 21.27 -7.19
N ILE A 18 15.74 21.09 -5.90
CA ILE A 18 14.57 21.62 -5.18
C ILE A 18 15.05 22.35 -3.92
N PRO A 19 14.40 23.45 -3.52
CA PRO A 19 14.66 24.06 -2.22
C PRO A 19 14.42 23.08 -1.07
N ILE A 20 15.24 23.15 -0.02
CA ILE A 20 15.12 22.22 1.12
C ILE A 20 13.78 22.37 1.85
N GLU A 21 13.19 23.56 1.86
CA GLU A 21 11.87 23.82 2.45
C GLU A 21 10.76 23.07 1.69
N ASP A 22 10.82 23.08 0.36
CA ASP A 22 9.88 22.34 -0.49
C ASP A 22 10.05 20.81 -0.28
N TRP A 23 11.29 20.33 -0.15
CA TRP A 23 11.57 18.92 0.17
C TRP A 23 11.00 18.50 1.53
N ASN A 24 11.16 19.34 2.54
CA ASN A 24 10.63 19.10 3.88
C ASN A 24 9.09 19.05 3.86
N SER A 25 8.45 19.95 3.10
CA SER A 25 6.99 19.96 2.92
C SER A 25 6.48 18.66 2.28
N ILE A 26 7.15 18.21 1.21
CA ILE A 26 6.81 16.95 0.52
C ILE A 26 7.00 15.76 1.46
N THR A 27 8.13 15.71 2.18
CA THR A 27 8.44 14.61 3.10
C THR A 27 7.46 14.56 4.28
N ALA A 28 7.05 15.71 4.82
CA ALA A 28 6.06 15.78 5.88
C ALA A 28 4.67 15.34 5.41
N LYS A 29 4.27 15.75 4.20
CA LYS A 29 2.99 15.34 3.60
C LYS A 29 2.91 13.83 3.37
N HIS A 30 4.03 13.20 3.03
CA HIS A 30 4.13 11.77 2.71
C HIS A 30 4.74 10.93 3.86
N GLN A 31 4.63 11.40 5.10
CA GLN A 31 5.14 10.68 6.26
C GLN A 31 4.40 9.35 6.49
N ASP A 32 3.16 9.26 6.04
CA ASP A 32 2.33 8.06 6.02
C ASP A 32 2.98 6.89 5.25
N LEU A 33 3.72 7.19 4.17
CA LEU A 33 4.43 6.17 3.39
C LEU A 33 5.51 5.43 4.18
N LYS A 34 6.14 6.09 5.17
CA LYS A 34 7.11 5.42 6.06
C LYS A 34 6.46 4.35 6.93
N THR A 35 5.21 4.56 7.32
CA THR A 35 4.42 3.60 8.10
C THR A 35 4.07 2.35 7.27
N LEU A 36 3.92 2.50 5.95
CA LEU A 36 3.64 1.38 5.04
C LEU A 36 4.86 0.47 4.85
N GLU A 37 6.08 1.02 4.80
CA GLU A 37 7.30 0.19 4.72
C GLU A 37 7.51 -0.72 5.94
N ALA A 38 7.02 -0.31 7.11
CA ALA A 38 7.17 -1.08 8.36
C ALA A 38 6.25 -2.30 8.43
N LEU A 39 5.15 -2.35 7.65
CA LEU A 39 4.18 -3.43 7.67
C LEU A 39 4.55 -4.57 6.71
N LYS A 40 5.79 -5.07 6.79
CA LYS A 40 6.13 -6.38 6.21
C LYS A 40 5.72 -7.52 7.15
N ARG A 41 4.44 -7.55 7.55
CA ARG A 41 3.91 -8.73 8.23
C ARG A 41 3.81 -9.85 7.21
N LYS A 42 4.46 -10.97 7.49
CA LYS A 42 4.37 -12.15 6.65
C LYS A 42 2.99 -12.78 6.85
N PRO A 43 2.40 -13.45 5.85
CA PRO A 43 1.15 -14.18 6.03
C PRO A 43 1.19 -15.18 7.19
N SER A 44 2.37 -15.73 7.50
CA SER A 44 2.60 -16.59 8.67
C SER A 44 2.33 -15.92 10.01
N ASP A 45 2.49 -14.59 10.10
CA ASP A 45 2.31 -13.83 11.34
C ASP A 45 0.84 -13.72 11.75
N PHE A 46 -0.08 -14.08 10.85
CA PHE A 46 -1.52 -14.11 11.09
C PHE A 46 -2.03 -15.52 11.44
N PHE A 47 -1.14 -16.52 11.55
CA PHE A 47 -1.55 -17.87 11.94
C PHE A 47 -2.05 -17.87 13.39
N GLY A 48 -3.29 -18.30 13.61
CA GLY A 48 -3.91 -18.34 14.94
C GLY A 48 -4.44 -17.00 15.45
N THR A 49 -4.40 -15.91 14.66
CA THR A 49 -5.04 -14.64 15.04
C THR A 49 -6.55 -14.64 14.85
N LEU A 50 -7.07 -15.55 14.02
CA LEU A 50 -8.50 -15.74 13.80
C LEU A 50 -9.06 -16.67 14.88
N SER A 51 -10.11 -16.24 15.58
CA SER A 51 -10.82 -17.13 16.49
C SER A 51 -11.57 -18.20 15.70
N HIS A 52 -11.80 -19.35 16.32
CA HIS A 52 -12.53 -20.45 15.68
C HIS A 52 -13.95 -20.02 15.26
N GLU A 53 -14.62 -19.24 16.11
CA GLU A 53 -15.98 -18.73 15.85
C GLU A 53 -16.02 -17.76 14.65
N GLU A 54 -15.01 -16.89 14.51
CA GLU A 54 -14.91 -16.00 13.35
C GLU A 54 -14.59 -16.78 12.07
N GLY A 55 -13.79 -17.83 12.16
CA GLY A 55 -13.53 -18.76 11.06
C GLY A 55 -14.78 -19.47 10.57
N GLU A 56 -15.61 -19.98 11.48
CA GLU A 56 -16.87 -20.64 11.14
C GLU A 56 -17.84 -19.70 10.44
N LYS A 57 -18.04 -18.48 10.96
CA LYS A 57 -18.90 -17.48 10.32
C LYS A 57 -18.43 -17.13 8.90
N MET A 58 -17.11 -17.04 8.71
CA MET A 58 -16.53 -16.76 7.39
C MET A 58 -16.80 -17.91 6.42
N GLN A 59 -16.71 -19.15 6.90
CA GLN A 59 -16.98 -20.35 6.11
C GLN A 59 -18.48 -20.51 5.77
N GLU A 60 -19.37 -20.20 6.71
CA GLU A 60 -20.81 -20.14 6.47
C GLU A 60 -21.15 -19.11 5.41
N HIS A 61 -20.58 -17.91 5.51
CA HIS A 61 -20.78 -16.85 4.52
C HIS A 61 -20.36 -17.27 3.11
N VAL A 62 -19.16 -17.85 2.97
CA VAL A 62 -18.67 -18.35 1.67
C VAL A 62 -19.59 -19.44 1.11
N THR A 63 -20.08 -20.33 1.97
CA THR A 63 -21.01 -21.41 1.58
C THR A 63 -22.34 -20.84 1.09
N GLN A 64 -22.89 -19.85 1.80
CA GLN A 64 -24.11 -19.17 1.39
C GLN A 64 -23.94 -18.46 0.04
N SER A 65 -22.87 -17.68 -0.15
CA SER A 65 -22.62 -16.98 -1.41
C SER A 65 -22.50 -17.95 -2.59
N ARG A 66 -21.85 -19.11 -2.39
CA ARG A 66 -21.76 -20.15 -3.40
C ARG A 66 -23.12 -20.74 -3.76
N ASN A 67 -23.93 -21.05 -2.75
CA ASN A 67 -25.30 -21.55 -2.97
C ASN A 67 -26.18 -20.53 -3.70
N GLU A 68 -25.99 -19.23 -3.44
CA GLU A 68 -26.70 -18.16 -4.13
C GLU A 68 -26.26 -18.04 -5.60
N TRP A 69 -24.97 -18.20 -5.89
CA TRP A 69 -24.44 -18.24 -7.26
C TRP A 69 -24.96 -19.46 -8.04
N ASP A 70 -24.97 -20.65 -7.41
CA ASP A 70 -25.47 -21.88 -8.04
C ASP A 70 -26.99 -21.86 -8.29
N ARG A 71 -27.76 -21.00 -7.60
CA ARG A 71 -29.19 -20.80 -7.86
C ARG A 71 -29.49 -19.94 -9.09
N GLY A 72 -28.49 -19.23 -9.63
CA GLY A 72 -28.61 -18.35 -10.80
C GLY A 72 -28.17 -18.98 -12.12
N ILE A 73 -27.82 -20.27 -12.13
CA ILE A 73 -27.45 -21.11 -13.29
C ILE A 73 -28.58 -22.12 -13.53
#